data_AF-A0A7K4NPY1-F1
#
_entry.id   AF-A0A7K4NPY1-F1
#
_cell.length_a   1.000
_cell.length_b   1.000
_cell.length_c   1.000
_cell.angle_alpha   90.00
_cell.angle_beta   90.00
_cell.angle_gamma   90.00
#
_symmetry.space_group_name_H-M   'P 1'
#
loop_
_entity.id
_entity.type
_entity.pdbx_description
1 polymer ?
#
loop_
_entity_poly.entity_id
_entity_poly.type
_entity_poly.pdbx_seq_one_letter_code
_entity_poly.pdbx_strand_id
1 'polypeptide(L)'
;MKLLGKFFLAVFAFSLLSYGISGAAYAAVEPLSVHTDKEFYVSGSTITISGFIKDYDGTNALVLQIWSPSAMVYINQPTPSADGSYSISVTAGKTFNVDGDYIVKGFYGPQKNDAEFKFDASSVTATDQAAADQAAADQAAADQAAADAAAAAAADMDKEPEDPAMTQPVCGPGTVLKNNVCVAEQQKGGGCLIATAAFGSEMAPQVQFLREIRDNTVLQTQSGSTFMTGFNQFYYSFSPTIADYERENPAFKETVKIAITPMLTSLAILNYVDIDSEEEMLGYGIGIILLNIGMYFVAPAAIIFKIRNRK
;
A
#
# COMPACT_ATOMS: atom_id res chain seq x y z
N MET A 1 -13.09 30.75 56.54
CA MET A 1 -12.90 29.88 55.35
C MET A 1 -11.46 29.92 54.82
N LYS A 2 -10.44 29.59 55.62
CA LYS A 2 -9.03 29.54 55.14
C LYS A 2 -8.24 28.30 55.60
N LEU A 3 -8.82 27.41 56.42
CA LEU A 3 -8.18 26.16 56.83
C LEU A 3 -8.65 24.92 56.05
N LEU A 4 -9.83 24.94 55.42
CA LEU A 4 -10.35 23.75 54.71
C LEU A 4 -9.65 23.49 53.36
N GLY A 5 -9.17 24.53 52.67
CA GLY A 5 -8.52 24.38 51.36
C GLY A 5 -7.10 23.78 51.43
N LYS A 6 -6.44 23.86 52.60
CA LYS A 6 -5.09 23.33 52.77
C LYS A 6 -5.05 21.81 53.02
N PHE A 7 -6.15 21.23 53.50
CA PHE A 7 -6.27 19.78 53.65
C PHE A 7 -6.55 19.06 52.33
N PHE A 8 -7.27 19.68 51.39
CA PHE A 8 -7.53 19.09 50.08
C PHE A 8 -6.29 19.02 49.17
N LEU A 9 -5.37 19.98 49.27
CA LEU A 9 -4.15 20.00 48.46
C LEU A 9 -3.13 18.92 48.91
N ALA A 10 -3.08 18.63 50.21
CA ALA A 10 -2.20 17.58 50.75
C ALA A 10 -2.68 16.16 50.38
N VAL A 11 -4.00 15.92 50.31
CA VAL A 11 -4.56 14.63 49.91
C VAL A 11 -4.39 14.39 48.40
N PHE A 12 -4.50 15.43 47.58
CA PHE A 12 -4.28 15.32 46.12
C PHE A 12 -2.81 15.10 45.74
N ALA A 13 -1.87 15.63 46.54
CA ALA A 13 -0.43 15.38 46.33
C ALA A 13 -0.01 13.95 46.73
N PHE A 14 -0.66 13.35 47.73
CA PHE A 14 -0.34 11.99 48.17
C PHE A 14 -0.90 10.91 47.23
N SER A 15 -2.01 11.17 46.52
CA SER A 15 -2.55 10.26 45.51
C SER A 15 -1.70 10.16 44.23
N LEU A 16 -0.85 11.15 43.95
CA LEU A 16 0.06 11.13 42.80
C LEU A 16 1.33 10.32 43.05
N LEU A 17 1.69 10.05 44.30
CA LEU A 17 2.87 9.24 44.66
C LEU A 17 2.58 7.73 44.72
N SER A 18 1.31 7.32 44.84
CA SER A 18 0.93 5.89 44.86
C SER A 18 0.80 5.26 43.47
N TYR A 19 0.97 6.02 42.39
CA TYR A 19 0.97 5.50 41.02
C TYR A 19 2.38 5.25 40.45
N GLY A 20 3.44 5.44 41.24
CA GLY A 20 4.83 5.38 40.77
C GLY A 20 5.60 4.09 40.99
N ILE A 21 5.05 3.06 41.67
CA ILE A 21 5.82 1.86 42.02
C ILE A 21 5.00 0.58 41.80
N SER A 22 4.73 0.27 40.54
CA SER A 22 4.31 -1.07 40.12
C SER A 22 4.87 -1.33 38.72
N GLY A 23 6.14 -1.73 38.66
CA GLY A 23 6.81 -1.97 37.39
C GLY A 23 8.16 -2.66 37.53
N ALA A 24 8.36 -3.51 38.54
CA ALA A 24 9.39 -4.53 38.44
C ALA A 24 8.85 -5.63 37.51
N ALA A 25 9.09 -5.47 36.22
CA ALA A 25 8.77 -6.47 35.21
C ALA A 25 9.63 -7.72 35.47
N TYR A 26 8.98 -8.81 35.89
CA TYR A 26 9.53 -10.14 35.69
C TYR A 26 9.58 -10.36 34.18
N ALA A 27 10.77 -10.49 33.60
CA ALA A 27 10.96 -10.89 32.22
C ALA A 27 10.46 -12.33 32.05
N ALA A 28 9.16 -12.47 31.74
CA ALA A 28 8.60 -13.71 31.29
C ALA A 28 9.23 -14.02 29.92
N VAL A 29 9.94 -15.16 29.82
CA VAL A 29 10.43 -15.65 28.53
C VAL A 29 9.22 -15.83 27.62
N GLU A 30 9.20 -15.08 26.54
CA GLU A 30 8.06 -15.07 25.63
C GLU A 30 7.89 -16.45 24.98
N PRO A 31 6.65 -16.93 24.79
CA PRO A 31 6.41 -18.29 24.31
C PRO A 31 6.94 -18.58 22.89
N LEU A 32 7.08 -17.54 22.07
CA LEU A 32 7.76 -17.57 20.78
C LEU A 32 8.77 -16.42 20.79
N SER A 33 10.04 -16.68 20.47
CA SER A 33 11.03 -15.62 20.23
C SER A 33 11.37 -15.53 18.75
N VAL A 34 11.69 -14.32 18.28
CA VAL A 34 12.15 -14.03 16.92
C VAL A 34 13.34 -13.08 17.06
N HIS A 35 14.44 -13.36 16.37
CA HIS A 35 15.64 -12.54 16.36
C HIS A 35 16.29 -12.55 14.98
N THR A 36 16.96 -11.45 14.65
CA THR A 36 17.85 -11.33 13.50
C THR A 36 19.31 -11.32 13.96
N ASP A 37 20.25 -11.75 13.12
CA ASP A 37 21.68 -11.77 13.49
C ASP A 37 22.32 -10.37 13.58
N LYS A 38 21.71 -9.38 12.91
CA LYS A 38 22.12 -7.97 12.90
C LYS A 38 20.90 -7.04 12.95
N GLU A 39 21.17 -5.82 13.39
CA GLU A 39 20.22 -4.71 13.42
C GLU A 39 20.22 -3.88 12.12
N PHE A 40 21.21 -4.05 11.24
CA PHE A 40 21.33 -3.31 9.97
C PHE A 40 21.82 -4.21 8.83
N TYR A 41 21.18 -4.09 7.67
CA TYR A 41 21.52 -4.81 6.44
C TYR A 41 21.48 -3.91 5.22
N VAL A 42 22.19 -4.32 4.16
CA VAL A 42 22.17 -3.67 2.84
C VAL A 42 21.72 -4.65 1.76
N SER A 43 21.37 -4.16 0.57
CA SER A 43 21.02 -5.04 -0.56
C SER A 43 22.09 -6.10 -0.86
N GLY A 44 21.64 -7.32 -1.12
CA GLY A 44 22.48 -8.51 -1.30
C GLY A 44 22.96 -9.18 0.00
N SER A 45 22.72 -8.58 1.17
CA SER A 45 23.09 -9.18 2.46
C SER A 45 22.28 -10.44 2.75
N THR A 46 22.87 -11.39 3.47
CA THR A 46 22.14 -12.52 4.04
C THR A 46 21.65 -12.15 5.43
N ILE A 47 20.33 -12.22 5.64
CA ILE A 47 19.64 -12.03 6.90
C ILE A 47 19.39 -13.41 7.50
N THR A 48 19.87 -13.64 8.73
CA THR A 48 19.63 -14.88 9.47
C THR A 48 18.58 -14.62 10.55
N ILE A 49 17.49 -15.36 10.48
CA ILE A 49 16.36 -15.26 11.40
C ILE A 49 16.37 -16.50 12.28
N SER A 50 16.42 -16.31 13.59
CA SER A 50 16.46 -17.41 14.55
C SER A 50 15.54 -17.15 15.74
N GLY A 51 15.17 -18.22 16.44
CA GLY A 51 14.31 -18.11 17.60
C GLY A 51 13.99 -19.45 18.23
N PHE A 52 13.04 -19.41 19.16
CA PHE A 52 12.65 -20.56 19.96
C PHE A 52 11.15 -20.55 20.22
N ILE A 53 10.52 -21.72 20.13
CA ILE A 53 9.12 -21.95 20.51
C ILE A 53 9.11 -22.77 21.80
N LYS A 54 8.56 -22.19 22.87
CA LYS A 54 8.36 -22.88 24.13
C LYS A 54 7.27 -23.94 23.98
N ASP A 55 7.56 -25.15 24.49
CA ASP A 55 6.65 -26.29 24.47
C ASP A 55 6.21 -26.68 23.03
N TYR A 56 7.15 -26.64 22.07
CA TYR A 56 6.91 -27.03 20.69
C TYR A 56 6.41 -28.48 20.59
N ASP A 57 5.22 -28.66 20.01
CA ASP A 57 4.51 -29.94 19.89
C ASP A 57 4.38 -30.43 18.44
N GLY A 58 4.82 -29.63 17.46
CA GLY A 58 4.73 -29.96 16.03
C GLY A 58 3.32 -29.92 15.45
N THR A 59 2.30 -29.55 16.23
CA THR A 59 0.90 -29.53 15.78
C THR A 59 0.61 -28.36 14.85
N ASN A 60 1.25 -27.21 15.10
CA ASN A 60 1.08 -25.99 14.30
C ASN A 60 2.30 -25.77 13.39
N ALA A 61 2.09 -25.11 12.25
CA ALA A 61 3.19 -24.64 11.43
C ALA A 61 3.74 -23.31 11.98
N LEU A 62 5.07 -23.18 12.07
CA LEU A 62 5.72 -21.89 12.27
C LEU A 62 5.66 -21.12 10.95
N VAL A 63 5.14 -19.90 10.96
CA VAL A 63 5.12 -19.00 9.81
C VAL A 63 5.98 -17.78 10.13
N LEU A 64 6.97 -17.51 9.29
CA LEU A 64 7.81 -16.32 9.35
C LEU A 64 7.45 -15.42 8.16
N GLN A 65 7.20 -14.15 8.42
CA GLN A 65 6.96 -13.13 7.39
C GLN A 65 7.90 -11.96 7.61
N ILE A 66 8.49 -11.44 6.55
CA ILE A 66 9.26 -10.19 6.60
C ILE A 66 8.45 -9.12 5.88
N TRP A 67 8.24 -8.03 6.59
CA TRP A 67 7.55 -6.84 6.11
C TRP A 67 8.56 -5.72 5.99
N SER A 68 8.69 -5.17 4.79
CA SER A 68 9.28 -3.84 4.62
C SER A 68 8.28 -2.79 5.11
N PRO A 69 8.68 -1.50 5.18
CA PRO A 69 7.72 -0.42 5.36
C PRO A 69 6.59 -0.48 4.31
N SER A 70 6.90 -0.82 3.05
CA SER A 70 5.92 -0.79 1.96
C SER A 70 5.00 -2.02 1.87
N ALA A 71 5.52 -3.24 2.09
CA ALA A 71 4.77 -4.47 1.86
C ALA A 71 5.43 -5.70 2.50
N MET A 72 4.75 -6.85 2.48
CA MET A 72 5.40 -8.13 2.76
C MET A 72 6.37 -8.47 1.63
N VAL A 73 7.64 -8.70 1.98
CA VAL A 73 8.71 -9.00 1.02
C VAL A 73 9.13 -10.46 1.04
N TYR A 74 8.77 -11.19 2.11
CA TYR A 74 9.14 -12.59 2.27
C TYR A 74 8.15 -13.34 3.17
N ILE A 75 7.92 -14.62 2.85
CA ILE A 75 7.19 -15.56 3.69
C ILE A 75 7.88 -16.93 3.63
N ASN A 76 8.00 -17.60 4.78
CA ASN A 76 8.51 -18.95 4.87
C ASN A 76 7.81 -19.70 6.03
N GLN A 77 7.77 -21.03 5.93
CA GLN A 77 7.24 -21.92 6.96
C GLN A 77 8.30 -22.96 7.36
N PRO A 78 9.37 -22.56 8.08
CA PRO A 78 10.37 -23.53 8.51
C PRO A 78 9.79 -24.50 9.52
N THR A 79 10.30 -25.72 9.51
CA THR A 79 9.99 -26.73 10.54
C THR A 79 11.00 -26.56 11.68
N PRO A 80 10.57 -26.16 12.90
CA PRO A 80 11.42 -26.13 14.07
C PRO A 80 12.00 -27.51 14.41
N SER A 81 13.15 -27.51 15.06
CA SER A 81 13.76 -28.72 15.63
C SER A 81 12.90 -29.26 16.78
N ALA A 82 13.14 -30.53 17.17
CA ALA A 82 12.40 -31.17 18.26
C ALA A 82 12.52 -30.46 19.62
N ASP A 83 13.55 -29.63 19.81
CA ASP A 83 13.73 -28.78 20.98
C ASP A 83 12.98 -27.44 20.91
N GLY A 84 12.33 -27.13 19.78
CA GLY A 84 11.62 -25.88 19.52
C GLY A 84 12.48 -24.78 18.91
N SER A 85 13.78 -25.00 18.70
CA SER A 85 14.67 -24.03 18.05
C SER A 85 14.47 -23.99 16.53
N TYR A 86 14.65 -22.81 15.94
CA TYR A 86 14.63 -22.64 14.48
C TYR A 86 15.64 -21.58 14.03
N SER A 87 16.16 -21.76 12.81
CA SER A 87 17.04 -20.79 12.16
C SER A 87 16.92 -20.91 10.64
N ILE A 88 16.76 -19.78 9.96
CA ILE A 88 16.72 -19.70 8.49
C ILE A 88 17.58 -18.54 8.00
N SER A 89 18.06 -18.64 6.76
CA SER A 89 18.77 -17.56 6.09
C SER A 89 18.01 -17.13 4.83
N VAL A 90 17.91 -15.82 4.63
CA VAL A 90 17.30 -15.21 3.45
C VAL A 90 18.25 -14.16 2.88
N THR A 91 18.45 -14.17 1.56
CA THR A 91 19.22 -13.12 0.88
C THR A 91 18.30 -11.95 0.54
N ALA A 92 18.70 -10.75 0.92
CA ALA A 92 17.98 -9.51 0.62
C ALA A 92 18.11 -9.16 -0.88
N GLY A 93 17.28 -9.84 -1.69
CA GLY A 93 17.24 -9.70 -3.15
C GLY A 93 16.34 -8.57 -3.62
N LYS A 94 15.83 -8.67 -4.85
CA LYS A 94 15.06 -7.60 -5.52
C LYS A 94 13.80 -7.14 -4.79
N THR A 95 13.24 -7.95 -3.90
CA THR A 95 12.07 -7.60 -3.08
C THR A 95 12.41 -6.71 -1.89
N PHE A 96 13.68 -6.62 -1.50
CA PHE A 96 14.20 -5.71 -0.48
C PHE A 96 14.73 -4.45 -1.19
N ASN A 97 13.81 -3.57 -1.54
CA ASN A 97 14.05 -2.44 -2.45
C ASN A 97 13.68 -1.07 -1.87
N VAL A 98 13.38 -1.02 -0.57
CA VAL A 98 13.02 0.21 0.14
C VAL A 98 13.88 0.34 1.38
N ASP A 99 14.42 1.52 1.61
CA ASP A 99 15.15 1.86 2.83
C ASP A 99 14.20 1.94 4.03
N GLY A 100 14.64 1.48 5.20
CA GLY A 100 13.90 1.70 6.44
C GLY A 100 13.85 0.50 7.36
N ASP A 101 12.89 0.52 8.29
CA ASP A 101 12.75 -0.49 9.33
C ASP A 101 11.86 -1.64 8.83
N TYR A 102 12.43 -2.83 8.82
CA TYR A 102 11.79 -4.08 8.43
C TYR A 102 11.41 -4.86 9.67
N ILE A 103 10.26 -5.53 9.62
CA ILE A 103 9.71 -6.31 10.73
C ILE A 103 9.62 -7.77 10.31
N VAL A 104 10.29 -8.63 11.06
CA VAL A 104 10.14 -10.09 10.98
C VAL A 104 9.04 -10.49 11.96
N LYS A 105 7.93 -11.04 11.46
CA LYS A 105 6.80 -11.52 12.26
C LYS A 105 6.79 -13.05 12.27
N GLY A 106 6.79 -13.62 13.47
CA GLY A 106 6.62 -15.05 13.70
C GLY A 106 5.22 -15.39 14.20
N PHE A 107 4.64 -16.47 13.67
CA PHE A 107 3.34 -16.99 14.08
C PHE A 107 3.44 -18.50 14.35
N TYR A 108 2.95 -18.94 15.51
CA TYR A 108 2.85 -20.36 15.87
C TYR A 108 1.54 -20.60 16.63
N GLY A 109 0.51 -21.10 15.92
CA GLY A 109 -0.83 -21.24 16.49
C GLY A 109 -1.37 -19.89 17.01
N PRO A 110 -1.71 -19.75 18.30
CA PRO A 110 -2.13 -18.47 18.89
C PRO A 110 -0.97 -17.53 19.25
N GLN A 111 0.28 -18.03 19.24
CA GLN A 111 1.46 -17.26 19.63
C GLN A 111 1.97 -16.42 18.47
N LYS A 112 2.38 -15.19 18.79
CA LYS A 112 2.96 -14.24 17.83
C LYS A 112 4.08 -13.46 18.52
N ASN A 113 5.13 -13.16 17.77
CA ASN A 113 6.19 -12.26 18.18
C ASN A 113 6.86 -11.64 16.95
N ASP A 114 7.63 -10.56 17.14
CA ASP A 114 8.34 -9.89 16.07
C ASP A 114 9.76 -9.44 16.45
N ALA A 115 10.54 -9.12 15.43
CA ALA A 115 11.86 -8.52 15.53
C ALA A 115 12.04 -7.47 14.44
N GLU A 116 12.68 -6.36 14.77
CA GLU A 116 12.92 -5.26 13.85
C GLU A 116 14.39 -5.19 13.43
N PHE A 117 14.64 -4.81 12.18
CA PHE A 117 15.97 -4.48 11.68
C PHE A 117 15.90 -3.37 10.63
N LYS A 118 16.97 -2.60 10.48
CA LYS A 118 17.09 -1.53 9.50
C LYS A 118 17.68 -2.06 8.20
N PHE A 119 17.19 -1.57 7.06
CA PHE A 119 17.66 -1.97 5.73
C PHE A 119 17.96 -0.75 4.87
N ASP A 120 19.04 -0.83 4.09
CA ASP A 120 19.46 0.18 3.11
C ASP A 120 19.58 -0.47 1.71
N ALA A 121 18.70 -0.05 0.81
CA ALA A 121 18.57 -0.49 -0.57
C ALA A 121 19.55 0.21 -1.52
N SER A 122 20.34 1.19 -1.06
CA SER A 122 21.18 2.06 -1.89
C SER A 122 22.27 1.34 -2.70
N SER A 123 22.59 0.07 -2.40
CA SER A 123 23.69 -0.66 -3.06
C SER A 123 23.34 -1.32 -4.41
N VAL A 124 22.12 -1.16 -4.95
CA VAL A 124 21.76 -1.72 -6.28
C VAL A 124 22.13 -0.78 -7.45
N THR A 125 22.59 0.44 -7.19
CA THR A 125 22.80 1.45 -8.24
C THR A 125 24.08 1.28 -9.08
N ALA A 126 24.99 0.36 -8.76
CA ALA A 126 26.30 0.32 -9.41
C ALA A 126 26.45 -0.68 -10.57
N THR A 127 25.61 -1.72 -10.69
CA THR A 127 25.79 -2.76 -11.72
C THR A 127 24.79 -2.71 -12.86
N ASP A 128 23.60 -2.14 -12.65
CA ASP A 128 22.55 -2.15 -13.67
C ASP A 128 22.55 -0.91 -14.58
N GLN A 129 23.12 0.22 -14.12
CA GLN A 129 23.27 1.42 -14.95
C GLN A 129 24.31 1.22 -16.07
N ALA A 130 25.43 0.54 -15.77
CA ALA A 130 26.46 0.26 -16.76
C ALA A 130 25.98 -0.72 -17.85
N ALA A 131 25.08 -1.66 -17.51
CA ALA A 131 24.48 -2.57 -18.49
C ALA A 131 23.38 -1.91 -19.32
N ALA A 132 22.60 -1.00 -18.72
CA ALA A 132 21.57 -0.23 -19.42
C ALA A 132 22.17 0.82 -20.37
N ASP A 133 23.25 1.48 -19.96
CA ASP A 133 23.96 2.47 -20.78
C ASP A 133 24.68 1.80 -21.97
N GLN A 134 25.21 0.58 -21.79
CA GLN A 134 25.80 -0.21 -22.88
C GLN A 134 24.71 -0.71 -23.85
N ALA A 135 23.56 -1.17 -23.35
CA ALA A 135 22.44 -1.61 -24.17
C ALA A 135 21.79 -0.46 -24.97
N ALA A 136 21.73 0.75 -24.39
CA ALA A 136 21.25 1.94 -25.08
C ALA A 136 22.23 2.42 -26.18
N ALA A 137 23.53 2.26 -25.97
CA ALA A 137 24.56 2.57 -26.98
C ALA A 137 24.57 1.55 -28.13
N ASP A 138 24.39 0.27 -27.84
CA ASP A 138 24.31 -0.80 -28.86
C ASP A 138 23.03 -0.71 -29.70
N GLN A 139 21.91 -0.27 -29.10
CA GLN A 139 20.65 -0.02 -29.81
C GLN A 139 20.75 1.19 -30.74
N ALA A 140 21.41 2.28 -30.30
CA ALA A 140 21.63 3.48 -31.12
C ALA A 140 22.56 3.22 -32.32
N ALA A 141 23.52 2.29 -32.19
CA ALA A 141 24.36 1.86 -33.32
C ALA A 141 23.60 0.97 -34.32
N ALA A 142 22.65 0.15 -33.85
CA ALA A 142 21.80 -0.69 -34.69
C ALA A 142 20.75 0.14 -35.48
N ASP A 143 20.20 1.19 -34.87
CA ASP A 143 19.21 2.08 -35.51
C ASP A 143 19.84 2.93 -36.64
N GLN A 144 21.11 3.31 -36.49
CA GLN A 144 21.86 4.02 -37.55
C GLN A 144 22.17 3.10 -38.74
N ALA A 145 22.47 1.81 -38.51
CA ALA A 145 22.73 0.83 -39.57
C ALA A 145 21.45 0.45 -40.35
N ALA A 146 20.28 0.51 -39.71
CA ALA A 146 18.98 0.29 -40.37
C ALA A 146 18.57 1.48 -41.26
N ALA A 147 18.98 2.71 -40.93
CA ALA A 147 18.68 3.90 -41.72
C ALA A 147 19.47 3.97 -43.04
N ASP A 148 20.74 3.51 -43.04
CA ASP A 148 21.57 3.51 -44.26
C ASP A 148 21.21 2.38 -45.25
N ALA A 149 20.60 1.28 -44.78
CA ALA A 149 20.15 0.19 -45.64
C ALA A 149 18.86 0.52 -46.42
N ALA A 150 18.03 1.45 -45.94
CA ALA A 150 16.77 1.83 -46.56
C ALA A 150 16.93 2.72 -47.82
N ALA A 151 18.08 3.35 -48.02
CA ALA A 151 18.33 4.24 -49.16
C ALA A 151 18.82 3.53 -50.44
N ALA A 152 19.22 2.25 -50.37
CA ALA A 152 19.75 1.50 -51.52
C ALA A 152 18.73 0.60 -52.24
N ALA A 153 17.51 0.44 -51.71
CA ALA A 153 16.52 -0.54 -52.21
C ALA A 153 15.32 0.11 -52.94
N ALA A 154 15.54 1.20 -53.67
CA ALA A 154 14.51 1.85 -54.50
C ALA A 154 14.79 1.75 -56.02
N ALA A 155 15.49 0.70 -56.46
CA ALA A 155 15.72 0.44 -57.87
C ALA A 155 15.86 -1.06 -58.19
N ASP A 156 14.82 -1.85 -57.96
CA ASP A 156 14.44 -2.94 -58.87
C ASP A 156 13.05 -3.45 -58.48
N MET A 157 12.07 -3.23 -59.35
CA MET A 157 10.69 -3.63 -59.17
C MET A 157 10.34 -4.56 -60.32
N ASP A 158 10.65 -5.84 -60.18
CA ASP A 158 10.06 -6.92 -60.97
C ASP A 158 10.28 -8.29 -60.30
N LYS A 159 9.36 -8.66 -59.39
CA LYS A 159 8.85 -10.04 -59.29
C LYS A 159 7.73 -10.18 -58.25
N GLU A 160 6.56 -10.55 -58.73
CA GLU A 160 5.51 -11.27 -58.01
C GLU A 160 5.99 -12.73 -57.79
N PRO A 161 5.84 -13.32 -56.58
CA PRO A 161 4.66 -14.16 -56.31
C PRO A 161 4.16 -14.25 -54.84
N GLU A 162 2.84 -14.40 -54.73
CA GLU A 162 2.00 -15.26 -53.85
C GLU A 162 2.05 -15.19 -52.29
N ASP A 163 0.85 -14.97 -51.74
CA ASP A 163 0.34 -14.96 -50.34
C ASP A 163 0.53 -16.33 -49.60
N PRO A 164 0.21 -16.51 -48.29
CA PRO A 164 0.00 -15.57 -47.16
C PRO A 164 0.77 -15.96 -45.88
N ALA A 165 1.05 -15.00 -44.99
CA ALA A 165 1.12 -15.27 -43.55
C ALA A 165 0.72 -14.03 -42.74
N MET A 166 -0.44 -14.14 -42.08
CA MET A 166 -1.09 -13.10 -41.29
C MET A 166 -0.19 -12.54 -40.19
N THR A 167 0.05 -11.23 -40.21
CA THR A 167 0.58 -10.47 -39.07
C THR A 167 -0.50 -10.34 -38.00
N GLN A 168 -0.18 -10.73 -36.76
CA GLN A 168 -1.10 -10.57 -35.63
C GLN A 168 -1.29 -9.07 -35.31
N PRO A 169 -2.50 -8.62 -34.94
CA PRO A 169 -2.76 -7.23 -34.61
C PRO A 169 -2.06 -6.83 -33.30
N VAL A 170 -1.31 -5.73 -33.33
CA VAL A 170 -0.72 -5.13 -32.13
C VAL A 170 -1.80 -4.29 -31.43
N CYS A 171 -2.06 -4.61 -30.17
CA CYS A 171 -3.05 -3.91 -29.35
C CYS A 171 -2.47 -2.62 -28.73
N GLY A 172 -3.31 -1.59 -28.59
CA GLY A 172 -2.91 -0.30 -28.02
C GLY A 172 -2.73 -0.34 -26.48
N PRO A 173 -2.17 0.73 -25.88
CA PRO A 173 -1.93 0.80 -24.43
C PRO A 173 -3.22 0.54 -23.62
N GLY A 174 -3.14 -0.33 -22.60
CA GLY A 174 -4.27 -0.69 -21.75
C GLY A 174 -5.18 -1.81 -22.31
N THR A 175 -4.78 -2.45 -23.40
CA THR A 175 -5.48 -3.61 -23.97
C THR A 175 -4.52 -4.79 -24.15
N VAL A 176 -5.00 -6.00 -23.87
CA VAL A 176 -4.25 -7.23 -24.06
C VAL A 176 -4.89 -8.05 -25.17
N LEU A 177 -4.07 -8.71 -25.98
CA LEU A 177 -4.55 -9.58 -27.05
C LEU A 177 -5.07 -10.89 -26.42
N LYS A 178 -6.40 -11.11 -26.50
CA LYS A 178 -7.03 -12.40 -26.15
C LYS A 178 -7.89 -12.87 -27.31
N ASN A 179 -7.65 -14.09 -27.78
CA ASN A 179 -8.39 -14.70 -28.89
C ASN A 179 -8.41 -13.83 -30.16
N ASN A 180 -7.26 -13.25 -30.53
CA ASN A 180 -7.12 -12.32 -31.67
C ASN A 180 -7.98 -11.05 -31.60
N VAL A 181 -8.50 -10.72 -30.43
CA VAL A 181 -9.25 -9.48 -30.17
C VAL A 181 -8.53 -8.71 -29.07
N CYS A 182 -8.30 -7.43 -29.29
CA CYS A 182 -7.81 -6.54 -28.24
C CYS A 182 -8.93 -6.33 -27.22
N VAL A 183 -8.77 -6.88 -26.03
CA VAL A 183 -9.69 -6.67 -24.92
C VAL A 183 -9.08 -5.70 -23.94
N ALA A 184 -9.89 -4.84 -23.32
CA ALA A 184 -9.44 -4.02 -22.21
C ALA A 184 -8.77 -4.91 -21.18
N GLU A 185 -7.52 -4.58 -20.84
CA GLU A 185 -6.84 -5.25 -19.74
C GLU A 185 -7.69 -4.96 -18.50
N GLN A 186 -8.32 -6.00 -17.95
CA GLN A 186 -8.93 -5.87 -16.64
C GLN A 186 -7.78 -5.70 -15.65
N GLN A 187 -7.34 -4.45 -15.47
CA GLN A 187 -6.50 -4.07 -14.37
C GLN A 187 -7.27 -4.42 -13.10
N LYS A 188 -6.92 -5.56 -12.51
CA LYS A 188 -7.40 -6.00 -11.21
C LYS A 188 -6.88 -5.01 -10.16
N GLY A 189 -7.60 -3.91 -10.00
CA GLY A 189 -7.34 -2.90 -8.98
C GLY A 189 -6.43 -1.77 -9.48
N GLY A 190 -6.93 -0.54 -9.42
CA GLY A 190 -6.16 0.69 -9.69
C GLY A 190 -7.04 1.90 -9.98
N GLY A 191 -8.24 1.69 -10.54
CA GLY A 191 -9.15 2.76 -10.96
C GLY A 191 -10.22 3.16 -9.92
N CYS A 192 -10.63 4.42 -9.96
CA CYS A 192 -11.75 4.94 -9.15
C CYS A 192 -13.11 4.56 -9.76
N LEU A 193 -13.44 3.26 -9.85
CA LEU A 193 -14.59 2.70 -10.59
C LEU A 193 -15.93 3.41 -10.33
N ILE A 194 -16.29 3.63 -9.06
CA ILE A 194 -17.52 4.32 -8.66
C ILE A 194 -17.50 5.78 -9.12
N ALA A 195 -16.39 6.48 -8.93
CA ALA A 195 -16.28 7.88 -9.35
C ALA A 195 -16.32 7.99 -10.89
N THR A 196 -15.65 7.09 -11.60
CA THR A 196 -15.70 6.99 -13.06
C THR A 196 -17.13 6.77 -13.56
N ALA A 197 -17.90 5.89 -12.92
CA ALA A 197 -19.30 5.65 -13.28
C ALA A 197 -20.19 6.88 -12.99
N ALA A 198 -20.01 7.53 -11.84
CA ALA A 198 -20.73 8.73 -11.42
C ALA A 198 -20.47 9.94 -12.33
N PHE A 199 -19.20 10.18 -12.69
CA PHE A 199 -18.77 11.36 -13.47
C PHE A 199 -18.65 11.07 -14.98
N GLY A 200 -18.74 9.81 -15.39
CA GLY A 200 -18.85 9.38 -16.79
C GLY A 200 -17.54 9.23 -17.56
N SER A 201 -16.38 9.53 -16.95
CA SER A 201 -15.07 9.35 -17.58
C SER A 201 -13.97 9.23 -16.53
N GLU A 202 -12.96 8.40 -16.79
CA GLU A 202 -11.72 8.37 -16.00
C GLU A 202 -10.91 9.66 -16.15
N MET A 203 -11.13 10.40 -17.24
CA MET A 203 -10.54 11.71 -17.51
C MET A 203 -11.40 12.87 -17.00
N ALA A 204 -12.49 12.59 -16.28
CA ALA A 204 -13.27 13.64 -15.66
C ALA A 204 -12.43 14.39 -14.61
N PRO A 205 -12.53 15.73 -14.50
CA PRO A 205 -11.72 16.51 -13.56
C PRO A 205 -11.83 16.03 -12.10
N GLN A 206 -13.01 15.57 -11.69
CA GLN A 206 -13.25 15.05 -10.34
C GLN A 206 -12.50 13.73 -10.08
N VAL A 207 -12.39 12.88 -11.10
CA VAL A 207 -11.70 11.59 -11.00
C VAL A 207 -10.19 11.81 -11.04
N GLN A 208 -9.72 12.73 -11.88
CA GLN A 208 -8.32 13.13 -11.92
C GLN A 208 -7.87 13.77 -10.61
N PHE A 209 -8.69 14.66 -10.03
CA PHE A 209 -8.44 15.22 -8.71
C PHE A 209 -8.25 14.15 -7.63
N LEU A 210 -9.09 13.10 -7.60
CA LEU A 210 -8.91 11.98 -6.68
C LEU A 210 -7.59 11.23 -6.90
N ARG A 211 -7.18 11.06 -8.16
CA ARG A 211 -5.91 10.41 -8.52
C ARG A 211 -4.73 11.26 -8.11
N GLU A 212 -4.77 12.56 -8.35
CA GLU A 212 -3.71 13.50 -7.95
C GLU A 212 -3.54 13.53 -6.44
N ILE A 213 -4.62 13.66 -5.66
CA ILE A 213 -4.54 13.59 -4.19
C ILE A 213 -3.98 12.24 -3.74
N ARG A 214 -4.44 11.13 -4.33
CA ARG A 214 -3.94 9.80 -3.99
C ARG A 214 -2.44 9.70 -4.30
N ASP A 215 -2.04 10.02 -5.51
CA ASP A 215 -0.69 9.74 -6.03
C ASP A 215 0.34 10.73 -5.49
N ASN A 216 -0.02 12.01 -5.35
CA ASN A 216 0.90 13.09 -4.99
C ASN A 216 0.85 13.46 -3.49
N THR A 217 -0.18 13.06 -2.75
CA THR A 217 -0.29 13.37 -1.32
C THR A 217 -0.35 12.11 -0.48
N VAL A 218 -1.34 11.24 -0.73
CA VAL A 218 -1.60 10.09 0.15
C VAL A 218 -0.49 9.03 0.03
N LEU A 219 -0.10 8.67 -1.19
CA LEU A 219 0.91 7.63 -1.44
C LEU A 219 2.35 8.11 -1.21
N GLN A 220 2.57 9.41 -1.01
CA GLN A 220 3.88 9.95 -0.63
C GLN A 220 4.22 9.71 0.84
N THR A 221 3.28 9.17 1.63
CA THR A 221 3.43 8.91 3.06
C THR A 221 3.23 7.43 3.38
N GLN A 222 3.89 6.96 4.44
CA GLN A 222 3.81 5.61 4.95
C GLN A 222 2.42 5.30 5.54
N SER A 223 1.89 6.26 6.29
CA SER A 223 0.53 6.21 6.83
C SER A 223 -0.54 6.15 5.73
N GLY A 224 -0.41 7.00 4.70
CA GLY A 224 -1.37 7.05 3.60
C GLY A 224 -1.32 5.82 2.69
N SER A 225 -0.14 5.27 2.39
CA SER A 225 -0.01 4.03 1.60
C SER A 225 -0.58 2.79 2.30
N THR A 226 -0.38 2.68 3.62
CA THR A 226 -0.97 1.63 4.45
C THR A 226 -2.50 1.73 4.46
N PHE A 227 -3.02 2.95 4.67
CA PHE A 227 -4.46 3.22 4.57
C PHE A 227 -5.01 2.83 3.20
N MET A 228 -4.34 3.25 2.12
CA MET A 228 -4.78 2.97 0.75
C MET A 228 -4.77 1.47 0.42
N THR A 229 -3.87 0.69 1.00
CA THR A 229 -3.86 -0.77 0.84
C THR A 229 -5.12 -1.41 1.42
N GLY A 230 -5.45 -1.08 2.67
CA GLY A 230 -6.67 -1.57 3.32
C GLY A 230 -7.94 -1.04 2.66
N PHE A 231 -7.95 0.24 2.29
CA PHE A 231 -9.03 0.87 1.55
C PHE A 231 -9.25 0.17 0.21
N ASN A 232 -8.21 -0.09 -0.57
CA ASN A 232 -8.31 -0.74 -1.88
C ASN A 232 -8.90 -2.15 -1.76
N GLN A 233 -8.45 -2.94 -0.78
CA GLN A 233 -8.99 -4.28 -0.55
C GLN A 233 -10.50 -4.23 -0.30
N PHE A 234 -10.95 -3.31 0.55
CA PHE A 234 -12.37 -3.13 0.83
C PHE A 234 -13.12 -2.55 -0.37
N TYR A 235 -12.62 -1.47 -0.96
CA TYR A 235 -13.20 -0.75 -2.08
C TYR A 235 -13.45 -1.66 -3.29
N TYR A 236 -12.42 -2.39 -3.75
CA TYR A 236 -12.55 -3.27 -4.92
C TYR A 236 -13.39 -4.53 -4.65
N SER A 237 -13.72 -4.84 -3.40
CA SER A 237 -14.63 -5.96 -3.09
C SER A 237 -16.08 -5.70 -3.48
N PHE A 238 -16.48 -4.42 -3.60
CA PHE A 238 -17.86 -4.04 -3.93
C PHE A 238 -17.97 -3.03 -5.08
N SER A 239 -16.92 -2.26 -5.36
CA SER A 239 -16.98 -1.17 -6.34
C SER A 239 -17.33 -1.59 -7.78
N PRO A 240 -16.95 -2.78 -8.29
CA PRO A 240 -17.39 -3.21 -9.63
C PRO A 240 -18.92 -3.31 -9.73
N THR A 241 -19.56 -3.97 -8.75
CA THR A 241 -21.01 -4.16 -8.72
C THR A 241 -21.76 -2.84 -8.62
N ILE A 242 -21.26 -1.89 -7.82
CA ILE A 242 -21.86 -0.55 -7.71
C ILE A 242 -21.70 0.22 -9.02
N ALA A 243 -20.51 0.20 -9.63
CA ALA A 243 -20.25 0.89 -10.89
C ALA A 243 -21.04 0.30 -12.08
N ASP A 244 -21.32 -1.01 -12.08
CA ASP A 244 -22.26 -1.64 -13.01
C ASP A 244 -23.67 -1.09 -12.79
N TYR A 245 -24.14 -1.06 -11.54
CA TYR A 245 -25.48 -0.59 -11.19
C TYR A 245 -25.71 0.91 -11.51
N GLU A 246 -24.68 1.75 -11.35
CA GLU A 246 -24.70 3.16 -11.78
C GLU A 246 -24.88 3.33 -13.29
N ARG A 247 -24.27 2.44 -14.09
CA ARG A 247 -24.41 2.47 -15.55
C ARG A 247 -25.81 2.08 -16.01
N GLU A 248 -26.46 1.19 -15.28
CA GLU A 248 -27.83 0.75 -15.58
C GLU A 248 -28.90 1.74 -15.11
N ASN A 249 -28.62 2.53 -14.06
CA ASN A 249 -29.63 3.36 -13.38
C ASN A 249 -29.21 4.84 -13.29
N PRO A 250 -29.69 5.71 -14.21
CA PRO A 250 -29.35 7.14 -14.21
C PRO A 250 -29.70 7.87 -12.90
N ALA A 251 -30.82 7.52 -12.25
CA ALA A 251 -31.21 8.12 -10.98
C ALA A 251 -30.27 7.71 -9.82
N PHE A 252 -29.80 6.45 -9.83
CA PHE A 252 -28.83 5.98 -8.84
C PHE A 252 -27.48 6.64 -9.04
N LYS A 253 -27.01 6.76 -10.30
CA LYS A 253 -25.81 7.53 -10.66
C LYS A 253 -25.84 8.95 -10.10
N GLU A 254 -26.93 9.69 -10.31
CA GLU A 254 -27.04 11.06 -9.77
C GLU A 254 -27.06 11.09 -8.24
N THR A 255 -27.65 10.07 -7.61
CA THR A 255 -27.61 9.93 -6.15
C THR A 255 -26.18 9.70 -5.66
N VAL A 256 -25.43 8.79 -6.28
CA VAL A 256 -24.03 8.51 -5.96
C VAL A 256 -23.17 9.75 -6.20
N LYS A 257 -23.38 10.48 -7.30
CA LYS A 257 -22.69 11.72 -7.61
C LYS A 257 -22.93 12.80 -6.55
N ILE A 258 -24.18 13.01 -6.14
CA ILE A 258 -24.52 13.93 -5.05
C ILE A 258 -23.88 13.45 -3.74
N ALA A 259 -23.90 12.16 -3.48
CA ALA A 259 -23.30 11.58 -2.29
C ALA A 259 -21.78 11.75 -2.26
N ILE A 260 -21.05 11.61 -3.36
CA ILE A 260 -19.58 11.69 -3.38
C ILE A 260 -19.06 13.14 -3.41
N THR A 261 -19.85 14.08 -3.94
CA THR A 261 -19.40 15.47 -4.14
C THR A 261 -18.88 16.15 -2.85
N PRO A 262 -19.55 16.04 -1.68
CA PRO A 262 -19.04 16.64 -0.45
C PRO A 262 -17.69 16.06 0.00
N MET A 263 -17.49 14.75 -0.18
CA MET A 263 -16.20 14.10 0.09
C MET A 263 -15.08 14.70 -0.78
N LEU A 264 -15.33 14.95 -2.07
CA LEU A 264 -14.35 15.60 -2.95
C LEU A 264 -13.93 16.98 -2.42
N THR A 265 -14.90 17.76 -1.93
CA THR A 265 -14.59 19.09 -1.36
C THR A 265 -13.78 19.00 -0.07
N SER A 266 -14.04 18.00 0.77
CA SER A 266 -13.25 17.78 1.99
C SER A 266 -11.81 17.34 1.69
N LEU A 267 -11.60 16.53 0.65
CA LEU A 267 -10.29 16.08 0.22
C LEU A 267 -9.47 17.22 -0.40
N ALA A 268 -10.13 18.23 -0.99
CA ALA A 268 -9.44 19.40 -1.56
C ALA A 268 -8.65 20.19 -0.51
N ILE A 269 -9.00 20.06 0.77
CA ILE A 269 -8.25 20.67 1.88
C ILE A 269 -6.80 20.16 1.91
N LEU A 270 -6.55 18.89 1.53
CA LEU A 270 -5.21 18.31 1.51
C LEU A 270 -4.26 18.98 0.51
N ASN A 271 -4.77 19.64 -0.53
CA ASN A 271 -3.93 20.39 -1.48
C ASN A 271 -3.51 21.77 -0.95
N TYR A 272 -4.12 22.26 0.13
CA TYR A 272 -3.85 23.60 0.68
C TYR A 272 -3.01 23.55 1.96
N VAL A 273 -2.71 22.35 2.47
CA VAL A 273 -1.89 22.15 3.65
C VAL A 273 -0.59 21.49 3.23
N ASP A 274 0.54 22.08 3.60
CA ASP A 274 1.85 21.46 3.44
C ASP A 274 1.96 20.36 4.51
N ILE A 275 2.09 19.11 4.06
CA ILE A 275 2.22 17.94 4.93
C ILE A 275 3.70 17.56 4.95
N ASP A 276 4.40 18.07 5.96
CA ASP A 276 5.86 17.90 6.08
C ASP A 276 6.22 16.69 6.94
N SER A 277 5.23 16.03 7.57
CA SER A 277 5.43 14.90 8.48
C SER A 277 4.33 13.83 8.43
N GLU A 278 4.68 12.60 8.83
CA GLU A 278 3.73 11.49 8.97
C GLU A 278 2.62 11.75 10.00
N GLU A 279 2.94 12.47 11.09
CA GLU A 279 1.98 12.80 12.14
C GLU A 279 0.90 13.77 11.63
N GLU A 280 1.30 14.75 10.81
CA GLU A 280 0.37 15.68 10.16
C GLU A 280 -0.50 14.95 9.14
N MET A 281 0.07 14.05 8.33
CA MET A 281 -0.72 13.27 7.38
C MET A 281 -1.79 12.43 8.08
N LEU A 282 -1.41 11.74 9.17
CA LEU A 282 -2.35 10.99 9.99
C LEU A 282 -3.41 11.90 10.61
N GLY A 283 -3.01 13.05 11.15
CA GLY A 283 -3.92 14.04 11.74
C GLY A 283 -4.94 14.57 10.75
N TYR A 284 -4.50 15.02 9.58
CA TYR A 284 -5.36 15.51 8.51
C TYR A 284 -6.23 14.39 7.92
N GLY A 285 -5.66 13.21 7.69
CA GLY A 285 -6.40 12.05 7.21
C GLY A 285 -7.53 11.64 8.14
N ILE A 286 -7.25 11.48 9.45
CA ILE A 286 -8.24 11.21 10.49
C ILE A 286 -9.26 12.34 10.56
N GLY A 287 -8.81 13.60 10.50
CA GLY A 287 -9.68 14.78 10.49
C GLY A 287 -10.69 14.77 9.35
N ILE A 288 -10.25 14.44 8.13
CA ILE A 288 -11.11 14.35 6.94
C ILE A 288 -12.10 13.18 7.07
N ILE A 289 -11.66 12.03 7.57
CA ILE A 289 -12.55 10.88 7.80
C ILE A 289 -13.65 11.27 8.81
N LEU A 290 -13.29 11.89 9.93
CA LEU A 290 -14.24 12.35 10.93
C LEU A 290 -15.18 13.43 10.39
N LEU A 291 -14.67 14.36 9.58
CA LEU A 291 -15.47 15.37 8.91
C LEU A 291 -16.51 14.75 7.97
N ASN A 292 -16.12 13.77 7.17
CA ASN A 292 -17.03 13.03 6.29
C ASN A 292 -18.08 12.25 7.11
N ILE A 293 -17.68 11.54 8.16
CA ILE A 293 -18.62 10.84 9.05
C ILE A 293 -19.64 11.83 9.66
N GLY A 294 -19.15 12.98 10.15
CA GLY A 294 -20.00 14.05 10.67
C GLY A 294 -21.00 14.55 9.64
N MET A 295 -20.55 14.75 8.40
CA MET A 295 -21.37 15.25 7.31
C MET A 295 -22.41 14.24 6.81
N TYR A 296 -22.05 12.96 6.66
CA TYR A 296 -22.95 11.93 6.13
C TYR A 296 -23.92 11.35 7.16
N PHE A 297 -23.53 11.29 8.43
CA PHE A 297 -24.34 10.63 9.46
C PHE A 297 -24.87 11.60 10.50
N VAL A 298 -24.01 12.44 11.09
CA VAL A 298 -24.38 13.29 12.23
C VAL A 298 -25.29 14.43 11.79
N ALA A 299 -24.95 15.16 10.72
CA ALA A 299 -25.75 16.30 10.25
C ALA A 299 -27.18 15.87 9.82
N PRO A 300 -27.37 14.83 8.98
CA PRO A 300 -28.71 14.34 8.66
C PRO A 300 -29.48 13.86 9.89
N ALA A 301 -28.85 13.13 10.81
CA ALA A 301 -29.50 12.65 12.03
C ALA A 301 -29.96 13.82 12.93
N ALA A 302 -29.13 14.85 13.09
CA ALA A 302 -29.48 16.04 13.86
C ALA A 302 -30.63 16.83 13.23
N ILE A 303 -30.66 16.94 11.90
CA ILE A 303 -31.77 17.55 11.16
C ILE A 303 -33.06 16.78 11.38
N ILE A 304 -33.04 15.45 11.23
CA ILE A 304 -34.20 14.57 11.46
C ILE A 304 -34.70 14.70 12.90
N PHE A 305 -33.80 14.66 13.88
CA PHE A 305 -34.14 14.82 15.29
C PHE A 305 -34.79 16.18 15.58
N LYS A 306 -34.23 17.27 15.02
CA LYS A 306 -34.77 18.63 15.18
C LYS A 306 -36.13 18.79 14.52
N ILE A 307 -36.37 18.17 13.36
CA ILE A 307 -37.68 18.18 12.70
C ILE A 307 -38.69 17.38 13.54
N ARG A 308 -38.29 16.22 14.08
CA ARG A 308 -39.16 15.37 14.91
C ARG A 308 -39.53 16.05 16.23
N ASN A 309 -38.59 16.73 16.90
CA ASN A 309 -38.85 17.46 18.15
C ASN A 309 -39.58 18.81 17.94
N ARG A 310 -39.77 19.25 16.70
CA ARG A 310 -40.57 20.44 16.37
C ARG A 310 -42.04 20.11 16.08
N LYS A 311 -42.38 18.83 15.93
CA LYS A 311 -43.76 18.34 15.96
C LYS A 311 -44.13 17.92 17.37
#